data_AF-F3MCZ4-F1
#
_entry.id   AF-F3MCZ4-F1
#
_cell.length_a   1.000
_cell.length_b   1.000
_cell.length_c   1.000
_cell.angle_alpha   90.00
_cell.angle_beta   90.00
_cell.angle_gamma   90.00
#
_symmetry.space_group_name_H-M   'P 1'
#
loop_
_entity.id
_entity.type
_entity.pdbx_description
1 polymer ?
#
loop_
_entity_poly.entity_id
_entity_poly.type
_entity_poly.pdbx_seq_one_letter_code
_entity_poly.pdbx_strand_id
1 'polypeptide(L)'
;MEYLELSLADADLGHVDGFDMGTCISDPKKYALNIFCVVTEEERGIALVKRVIKESRLDYTRIKMATMPYGKEEETYTLKYAYKKGVTDFSL
;
A
#
# COMPACT_ATOMS: atom_id res chain seq x y z
N MET A 1 -1.71 -2.17 11.11
CA MET A 1 -0.63 -2.49 10.16
C MET A 1 -0.09 -3.88 10.36
N GLU A 2 0.16 -4.27 11.60
CA GLU A 2 0.44 -5.65 12.01
C GLU A 2 -0.47 -6.70 11.35
N TYR A 3 -1.79 -6.50 11.29
CA TYR A 3 -2.70 -7.42 10.58
C TYR A 3 -2.43 -7.56 9.07
N LEU A 4 -2.01 -6.49 8.41
CA LEU A 4 -1.69 -6.51 6.98
C LEU A 4 -0.37 -7.25 6.73
N GLU A 5 0.61 -7.00 7.58
CA GLU A 5 1.90 -7.68 7.57
C GLU A 5 1.74 -9.19 7.82
N LEU A 6 1.00 -9.57 8.87
CA LEU A 6 0.66 -10.97 9.15
C LEU A 6 -0.07 -11.64 7.99
N SER A 7 -1.06 -10.96 7.41
CA SER A 7 -1.81 -11.52 6.27
C SER A 7 -0.93 -11.80 5.06
N LEU A 8 -0.01 -10.88 4.74
CA LEU A 8 0.92 -11.03 3.62
C LEU A 8 1.92 -12.16 3.86
N ALA A 9 2.43 -12.27 5.09
CA ALA A 9 3.36 -13.33 5.50
C ALA A 9 2.69 -14.70 5.51
N ASP A 10 1.49 -14.83 6.10
CA ASP A 10 0.72 -16.09 6.16
C ASP A 10 0.35 -16.61 4.77
N ALA A 11 0.19 -15.72 3.80
CA ALA A 11 -0.12 -16.05 2.42
C ALA A 11 1.11 -16.32 1.54
N ASP A 12 2.32 -16.15 2.07
CA ASP A 12 3.59 -16.17 1.33
C ASP A 12 3.61 -15.18 0.14
N LEU A 13 2.94 -14.04 0.33
CA LEU A 13 2.75 -13.01 -0.70
C LEU A 13 3.65 -11.79 -0.50
N GLY A 14 4.42 -11.75 0.58
CA GLY A 14 5.39 -10.69 0.86
C GLY A 14 5.29 -10.12 2.28
N HIS A 15 5.65 -8.86 2.45
CA HIS A 15 5.61 -8.15 3.73
C HIS A 15 5.38 -6.65 3.55
N VAL A 16 5.04 -5.96 4.64
CA VAL A 16 4.98 -4.50 4.69
C VAL A 16 6.37 -3.96 4.99
N ASP A 17 6.92 -3.13 4.13
CA ASP A 17 8.23 -2.49 4.31
C ASP A 17 8.12 -1.17 5.09
N GLY A 18 6.96 -0.52 5.00
CA GLY A 18 6.70 0.69 5.75
C GLY A 18 5.31 1.27 5.51
N PHE A 19 4.94 2.23 6.34
CA PHE A 19 3.75 3.03 6.13
C PHE A 19 3.97 4.45 6.66
N ASP A 20 3.32 5.41 6.02
CA ASP A 20 3.33 6.80 6.45
C ASP A 20 1.92 7.39 6.40
N MET A 21 1.63 8.29 7.35
CA MET A 21 0.38 9.04 7.40
C MET A 21 0.68 10.52 7.12
N GLY A 22 0.94 10.82 5.86
CA GLY A 22 1.24 12.16 5.38
C GLY A 22 0.00 12.96 4.98
N THR A 23 0.17 14.27 4.84
CA THR A 23 -0.79 15.13 4.14
C THR A 23 -0.58 15.02 2.63
N CYS A 24 -1.66 14.90 1.86
CA CYS A 24 -1.58 14.85 0.41
C CYS A 24 -0.97 16.16 -0.13
N ILE A 25 0.08 16.09 -0.97
CA ILE A 25 0.68 17.29 -1.59
C ILE A 25 -0.37 18.10 -2.36
N SER A 26 -1.33 17.44 -3.03
CA SER A 26 -2.39 18.12 -3.77
C SER A 26 -3.50 18.72 -2.88
N ASP A 27 -3.56 18.35 -1.59
CA ASP A 27 -4.51 18.89 -0.63
C ASP A 27 -3.99 18.70 0.81
N PRO A 28 -3.32 19.72 1.39
CA PRO A 28 -2.72 19.64 2.72
C PRO A 28 -3.72 19.40 3.86
N LYS A 29 -5.03 19.59 3.60
CA LYS A 29 -6.09 19.32 4.58
C LYS A 29 -6.54 17.85 4.57
N LYS A 30 -5.97 17.02 3.70
CA LYS A 30 -6.33 15.61 3.55
C LYS A 30 -5.16 14.72 3.93
N TYR A 31 -5.36 13.92 4.96
CA TYR A 31 -4.46 12.82 5.32
C TYR A 31 -4.58 11.69 4.28
N ALA A 32 -3.44 11.13 3.89
CA ALA A 32 -3.32 9.94 3.06
C ALA A 32 -2.48 8.91 3.82
N LEU A 33 -2.98 7.68 3.91
CA LEU A 33 -2.20 6.56 4.40
C LEU A 33 -1.45 5.95 3.22
N ASN A 34 -0.13 6.11 3.20
CA ASN A 34 0.78 5.48 2.25
C ASN A 34 1.24 4.15 2.83
N ILE A 35 1.12 3.09 2.03
CA ILE A 35 1.55 1.74 2.40
C ILE A 35 2.55 1.26 1.36
N PHE A 36 3.71 0.81 1.83
CA PHE A 36 4.78 0.25 1.01
C PHE A 36 4.88 -1.24 1.30
N CYS A 37 4.68 -2.06 0.27
CA CYS A 37 4.75 -3.51 0.38
C CYS A 37 5.79 -4.08 -0.59
N VAL A 38 6.59 -5.03 -0.13
CA VAL A 38 7.36 -5.91 -1.00
C VAL A 38 6.52 -7.14 -1.26
N VAL A 39 6.24 -7.45 -2.53
CA VAL A 39 5.33 -8.54 -2.91
C VAL A 39 6.00 -9.53 -3.85
N THR A 40 5.75 -10.82 -3.64
CA THR A 40 6.25 -11.91 -4.50
C THR A 40 5.40 -12.06 -5.76
N GLU A 41 4.08 -12.00 -5.60
CA GLU A 41 3.11 -12.05 -6.70
C GLU A 41 2.21 -10.82 -6.65
N GLU A 42 2.42 -9.89 -7.58
CA GLU A 42 1.86 -8.54 -7.52
C GLU A 42 0.32 -8.51 -7.52
N GLU A 43 -0.34 -9.21 -8.45
CA GLU A 43 -1.81 -9.21 -8.54
C GLU A 43 -2.47 -9.78 -7.28
N ARG A 44 -1.96 -10.93 -6.80
CA ARG A 44 -2.47 -11.59 -5.58
C ARG A 44 -2.18 -10.78 -4.33
N GLY A 45 -0.98 -10.20 -4.21
CA GLY A 45 -0.61 -9.31 -3.11
C GLY A 45 -1.51 -8.08 -3.06
N ILE A 46 -1.71 -7.39 -4.18
CA ILE A 46 -2.62 -6.23 -4.27
C ILE A 46 -4.04 -6.60 -3.85
N ALA A 47 -4.56 -7.74 -4.31
CA ALA A 47 -5.91 -8.19 -3.97
C ALA A 47 -6.06 -8.47 -2.47
N LEU A 48 -5.07 -9.12 -1.86
CA LEU A 48 -5.03 -9.39 -0.43
C LEU A 48 -4.98 -8.09 0.39
N VAL A 49 -4.09 -7.15 0.03
CA VAL A 49 -3.98 -5.87 0.74
C VAL A 49 -5.30 -5.11 0.71
N LYS A 50 -5.96 -5.03 -0.46
CA LYS A 50 -7.27 -4.41 -0.59
C LYS A 50 -8.33 -5.06 0.31
N ARG A 51 -8.31 -6.39 0.41
CA ARG A 51 -9.21 -7.16 1.26
C ARG A 51 -8.99 -6.86 2.75
N VAL A 52 -7.74 -6.95 3.21
CA VAL A 52 -7.40 -6.72 4.62
C VAL A 52 -7.75 -5.31 5.06
N ILE A 53 -7.44 -4.31 4.24
CA ILE A 53 -7.80 -2.91 4.53
C ILE A 53 -9.33 -2.76 4.68
N LYS A 54 -10.10 -3.36 3.77
CA LYS A 54 -11.57 -3.32 3.80
C LYS A 54 -12.12 -3.99 5.06
N GLU A 55 -11.57 -5.14 5.45
CA GLU A 55 -12.01 -5.91 6.63
C GLU A 55 -11.60 -5.24 7.95
N SER A 56 -10.43 -4.60 8.00
CA SER A 56 -9.90 -3.92 9.20
C SER A 56 -10.48 -2.53 9.45
N ARG A 57 -11.41 -2.05 8.60
CA ARG A 57 -12.04 -0.72 8.68
C ARG A 57 -11.02 0.43 8.73
N LEU A 58 -9.80 0.21 8.25
CA LEU A 58 -8.88 1.30 7.93
C LEU A 58 -9.59 2.21 6.92
N ASP A 59 -9.42 3.53 7.04
CA ASP A 59 -10.16 4.50 6.23
C ASP A 59 -9.81 4.32 4.74
N TYR A 60 -10.58 3.45 4.09
CA TYR A 60 -10.41 2.98 2.72
C TYR A 60 -10.51 4.12 1.71
N THR A 61 -11.08 5.26 2.13
CA THR A 61 -11.35 6.39 1.24
C THR A 61 -10.11 7.20 0.87
N ARG A 62 -8.94 6.92 1.47
CA ARG A 62 -7.74 7.79 1.33
C ARG A 62 -6.40 7.05 1.31
N ILE A 63 -6.40 5.77 0.96
CA ILE A 63 -5.18 4.96 0.95
C ILE A 63 -4.49 5.04 -0.41
N LYS A 64 -3.15 5.14 -0.36
CA LYS A 64 -2.25 4.88 -1.48
C LYS A 64 -1.41 3.66 -1.15
N MET A 65 -1.25 2.77 -2.12
CA MET A 65 -0.43 1.57 -1.96
C MET A 65 0.60 1.52 -3.08
N ALA A 66 1.85 1.42 -2.66
CA ALA A 66 3.00 1.19 -3.50
C ALA A 66 3.46 -0.26 -3.33
N THR A 67 3.88 -0.89 -4.42
CA THR A 67 4.51 -2.21 -4.35
C THR A 67 5.88 -2.19 -5.01
N MET A 68 6.78 -3.01 -4.48
CA MET A 68 8.06 -3.38 -5.09
C MET A 68 8.12 -4.90 -5.23
N PRO A 69 8.61 -5.46 -6.35
CA PRO A 69 8.79 -6.90 -6.49
C PRO A 69 9.84 -7.45 -5.52
N TYR A 70 9.58 -8.63 -4.95
CA TYR A 70 10.55 -9.33 -4.10
C TYR A 70 11.84 -9.67 -4.87
N GLY A 71 12.99 -9.47 -4.23
CA GLY A 71 14.31 -9.73 -4.82
C GLY A 71 14.79 -8.65 -5.80
N LYS A 72 14.11 -7.51 -5.89
CA LYS A 72 14.46 -6.36 -6.73
C LYS A 72 14.62 -5.08 -5.92
N GLU A 73 15.52 -5.11 -4.94
CA GLU A 73 15.76 -4.01 -4.00
C GLU A 73 16.27 -2.73 -4.68
N GLU A 74 16.77 -2.81 -5.92
CA GLU A 74 17.19 -1.65 -6.73
C GLU A 74 16.03 -1.00 -7.51
N GLU A 75 14.84 -1.63 -7.59
CA GLU A 75 13.67 -1.06 -8.25
C GLU A 75 12.92 -0.09 -7.32
N THR A 76 12.24 0.89 -7.91
CA THR A 76 11.46 1.87 -7.15
C THR A 76 10.04 1.40 -6.90
N TYR A 77 9.48 1.80 -5.76
CA TYR A 77 8.08 1.59 -5.43
C TYR A 77 7.15 2.17 -6.51
N THR A 78 6.23 1.35 -7.01
CA THR A 78 5.25 1.75 -8.02
C THR A 78 3.85 1.89 -7.41
N LEU A 79 3.14 2.98 -7.69
CA LEU A 79 1.76 3.18 -7.23
C LEU A 79 0.83 2.21 -7.93
N LYS A 80 0.22 1.28 -7.18
CA LYS A 80 -0.73 0.29 -7.72
C LYS A 80 -2.18 0.57 -7.34
N TYR A 81 -2.38 1.33 -6.27
CA TYR A 81 -3.72 1.68 -5.83
C TYR A 81 -3.76 3.06 -5.21
N ALA A 82 -4.72 3.86 -5.66
CA ALA A 82 -5.18 5.06 -4.99
C ALA A 82 -6.70 5.09 -5.02
N TYR A 83 -7.34 5.35 -3.88
CA TYR A 83 -8.81 5.43 -3.83
C TYR A 83 -9.37 6.55 -4.71
N LYS A 84 -8.68 7.70 -4.78
CA LYS A 84 -9.06 8.81 -5.65
C LYS A 84 -8.56 8.55 -7.08
N LYS A 85 -9.48 8.53 -8.03
CA LYS A 85 -9.17 8.46 -9.47
C LYS A 85 -8.25 9.63 -9.88
N GLY A 86 -7.24 9.34 -10.70
CA GLY A 86 -6.32 10.34 -11.26
C GLY A 86 -5.13 10.72 -10.38
N VAL A 87 -4.88 9.99 -9.29
CA VAL A 87 -3.65 10.13 -8.51
C VAL A 87 -2.62 9.14 -9.04
N THR A 88 -1.50 9.66 -9.56
CA THR A 88 -0.36 8.87 -10.06
C THR A 88 0.86 8.96 -9.15
N ASP A 89 0.87 9.91 -8.20
CA ASP A 89 2.07 10.31 -7.49
C ASP A 89 2.01 10.03 -5.98
N PHE A 90 3.18 9.78 -5.39
CA PHE A 90 3.39 9.72 -3.94
C PHE A 90 3.86 11.06 -3.38
N SER A 91 3.63 11.23 -2.09
CA SER A 91 4.27 12.25 -1.26
C SER A 91 5.11 11.46 -0.26
N LEU A 92 6.44 11.55 -0.38
CA LEU A 92 7.40 11.05 0.60
C LEU A 92 7.69 12.16 1.61
#